data_AF-A0A9D0IG08-F1
#
_entry.id   AF-A0A9D0IG08-F1
#
_cell.length_a   1.000
_cell.length_b   1.000
_cell.length_c   1.000
_cell.angle_alpha   90.00
_cell.angle_beta   90.00
_cell.angle_gamma   90.00
#
_symmetry.space_group_name_H-M   'P 1'
#
loop_
_entity.id
_entity.type
_entity.pdbx_description
1 polymer ?
#
loop_
_entity_poly.entity_id
_entity_poly.type
_entity_poly.pdbx_seq_one_letter_code
_entity_poly.pdbx_strand_id
1 'polypeptide(L)'
;MAYRSPWDRITTWYRRSRIPPVPRQPVQAVPPSPVSARLPLHHCRNNGQRVPVKKGVGPCPPLFYWQAGKHMDDRKQPGNSLTASHGFTLIELVAVMVFIATLSALAVPRFSLHDATLPAQADQFGRVLRHAQMMAMSQGRSLTVTIRSATAYAITDGSSTTPERDASGEEQQYTLLNQVTLAGTDIEFDSLGRPLNGAALADAAQSWTLNGAGGNTATVSIQPVTGFVTVTP
;
A
#
# COMPACT_ATOMS: atom_id res chain seq x y z
N MET A 1 -22.04 -22.58 -80.65
CA MET A 1 -21.84 -21.47 -79.70
C MET A 1 -23.12 -21.31 -78.89
N ALA A 2 -23.09 -21.66 -77.61
CA ALA A 2 -24.26 -21.60 -76.72
C ALA A 2 -23.99 -20.59 -75.61
N TYR A 3 -24.87 -19.60 -75.49
CA TYR A 3 -24.76 -18.47 -74.56
C TYR A 3 -25.34 -18.89 -73.20
N ARG A 4 -24.50 -19.04 -72.16
CA ARG A 4 -24.95 -19.28 -70.78
C ARG A 4 -25.27 -17.94 -70.11
N SER A 5 -26.46 -17.85 -69.52
CA SER A 5 -26.94 -16.65 -68.84
C SER A 5 -26.34 -16.47 -67.42
N PRO A 6 -26.28 -15.24 -66.89
CA PRO A 6 -25.45 -14.89 -65.73
C PRO A 6 -26.01 -15.29 -64.34
N TRP A 7 -27.12 -16.02 -64.28
CA TRP A 7 -27.84 -16.27 -63.01
C TRP A 7 -27.43 -17.55 -62.28
N ASP A 8 -26.49 -18.32 -62.82
CA ASP A 8 -26.10 -19.65 -62.31
C ASP A 8 -25.10 -19.60 -61.12
N ARG A 9 -24.89 -18.43 -60.49
CA ARG A 9 -23.84 -18.22 -59.47
C ARG A 9 -24.34 -17.88 -58.05
N ILE A 10 -25.64 -17.94 -57.77
CA ILE A 10 -26.19 -17.49 -56.47
C ILE A 10 -26.56 -18.66 -55.52
N THR A 11 -26.64 -19.92 -55.98
CA THR A 11 -27.12 -21.03 -55.14
C THR A 11 -26.03 -21.83 -54.42
N THR A 12 -24.75 -21.51 -54.60
CA THR A 12 -23.62 -22.27 -54.01
C THR A 12 -23.08 -21.75 -52.68
N TRP A 13 -23.60 -20.63 -52.14
CA TRP A 13 -23.13 -20.05 -50.87
C TRP A 13 -23.97 -20.38 -49.63
N TYR A 14 -25.15 -21.01 -49.78
CA TYR A 14 -26.06 -21.25 -48.64
C TYR A 14 -25.86 -22.61 -47.93
N ARG A 15 -24.92 -23.46 -48.38
CA ARG A 15 -24.76 -24.84 -47.89
C ARG A 15 -23.49 -25.09 -47.07
N ARG A 16 -22.94 -24.07 -46.39
CA ARG A 16 -21.70 -24.22 -45.59
C ARG A 16 -21.71 -23.58 -44.19
N SER A 17 -22.85 -23.14 -43.67
CA SER A 17 -22.97 -22.55 -42.33
C SER A 17 -23.83 -23.38 -41.35
N ARG A 18 -23.66 -24.71 -41.36
CA ARG A 18 -24.16 -25.53 -40.24
C ARG A 18 -23.07 -25.66 -39.19
N ILE A 19 -23.19 -24.84 -38.14
CA ILE A 19 -22.46 -24.95 -36.89
C ILE A 19 -22.74 -26.34 -36.29
N PRO A 20 -21.73 -27.15 -35.94
CA PRO A 20 -21.96 -28.41 -35.23
C PRO A 20 -22.50 -28.13 -33.81
N PRO A 21 -23.40 -28.97 -33.26
CA PRO A 21 -23.88 -28.78 -31.90
C PRO A 21 -22.73 -28.89 -30.89
N VAL A 22 -22.63 -27.90 -29.99
CA VAL A 22 -21.66 -27.88 -28.88
C VAL A 22 -21.94 -29.08 -27.95
N PRO A 23 -20.93 -29.90 -27.60
CA PRO A 23 -21.11 -30.94 -26.61
C PRO A 23 -21.45 -30.32 -25.26
N ARG A 24 -22.60 -30.71 -24.67
CA ARG A 24 -22.95 -30.36 -23.29
C ARG A 24 -21.93 -31.04 -22.37
N GLN A 25 -21.07 -30.26 -21.74
CA GLN A 25 -20.24 -30.77 -20.65
C GLN A 25 -21.17 -31.24 -19.51
N PRO A 26 -20.90 -32.40 -18.89
CA PRO A 26 -21.63 -32.79 -17.70
C PRO A 26 -21.40 -31.74 -16.60
N VAL A 27 -22.49 -31.25 -16.02
CA VAL A 27 -22.46 -30.39 -14.84
C VAL A 27 -21.72 -31.15 -13.75
N GLN A 28 -20.49 -30.75 -13.46
CA GLN A 28 -19.78 -31.28 -12.30
C GLN A 28 -20.56 -30.88 -11.06
N ALA A 29 -20.95 -31.87 -10.26
CA ALA A 29 -21.58 -31.66 -8.98
C ALA A 29 -20.66 -30.78 -8.12
N VAL A 30 -21.16 -29.61 -7.72
CA VAL A 30 -20.50 -28.76 -6.74
C VAL A 30 -20.42 -29.57 -5.45
N PRO A 31 -19.22 -29.84 -4.89
CA PRO A 31 -19.12 -30.50 -3.60
C PRO A 31 -19.76 -29.60 -2.54
N PRO A 32 -20.49 -30.16 -1.55
CA PRO A 32 -21.02 -29.35 -0.46
C PRO A 32 -19.86 -28.63 0.22
N SER A 33 -20.03 -27.31 0.36
CA SER A 33 -19.14 -26.44 1.12
C SER A 33 -18.82 -27.09 2.48
N PRO A 34 -17.55 -27.09 2.93
CA PRO A 34 -17.21 -27.64 4.23
C PRO A 34 -18.02 -26.90 5.29
N VAL A 35 -18.84 -27.68 6.01
CA VAL A 35 -19.51 -27.27 7.24
C VAL A 35 -18.48 -26.52 8.07
N SER A 36 -18.82 -25.28 8.45
CA SER A 36 -18.02 -24.43 9.31
C SER A 36 -17.61 -25.24 10.54
N ALA A 37 -16.36 -25.74 10.53
CA ALA A 37 -15.75 -26.31 11.69
C ALA A 37 -15.70 -25.16 12.71
N ARG A 38 -16.53 -25.25 13.76
CA ARG A 38 -16.40 -24.39 14.93
C ARG A 38 -14.95 -24.52 15.38
N LEU A 39 -14.18 -23.45 15.17
CA LEU A 39 -12.87 -23.34 15.77
C LEU A 39 -13.04 -23.60 17.28
N PRO A 40 -12.18 -24.45 17.89
CA PRO A 40 -12.18 -24.61 19.33
C PRO A 40 -11.96 -23.22 19.95
N LEU A 41 -12.83 -22.84 20.89
CA LEU A 41 -12.60 -21.68 21.73
C LEU A 41 -11.28 -21.92 22.48
N HIS A 42 -10.21 -21.27 22.04
CA HIS A 42 -8.95 -21.26 22.76
C HIS A 42 -9.18 -20.62 24.13
N HIS A 43 -9.09 -21.41 25.20
CA HIS A 43 -9.10 -20.92 26.57
C HIS A 43 -7.63 -20.80 27.04
N CYS A 44 -7.15 -19.59 27.34
CA CYS A 44 -5.88 -19.42 28.08
C CYS A 44 -6.15 -19.85 29.55
N ARG A 45 -5.41 -20.83 30.08
CA ARG A 45 -5.57 -21.38 31.45
C ARG A 45 -4.56 -20.67 32.38
N ASN A 46 -5.05 -19.87 33.33
CA ASN A 46 -4.20 -19.23 34.35
C ASN A 46 -4.48 -19.89 35.71
N ASN A 47 -3.47 -20.52 36.31
CA ASN A 47 -3.52 -21.13 37.64
C ASN A 47 -4.81 -21.92 37.94
N GLY A 48 -5.26 -22.74 36.97
CA GLY A 48 -6.45 -23.59 37.12
C GLY A 48 -7.82 -22.94 36.84
N GLN A 49 -7.91 -21.62 36.66
CA GLN A 49 -9.17 -20.93 36.34
C GLN A 49 -9.30 -20.58 34.85
N ARG A 50 -10.54 -20.65 34.32
CA ARG A 50 -10.90 -20.31 32.93
C ARG A 50 -11.37 -18.86 32.86
N VAL A 51 -10.69 -18.02 32.08
CA VAL A 51 -11.08 -16.61 31.84
C VAL A 51 -11.62 -16.48 30.40
N PRO A 52 -12.78 -15.87 30.17
CA PRO A 52 -13.32 -15.68 28.82
C PRO A 52 -12.54 -14.60 28.06
N VAL A 53 -11.98 -14.95 26.90
CA VAL A 53 -11.33 -14.00 25.98
C VAL A 53 -12.35 -13.53 24.95
N LYS A 54 -12.58 -12.21 24.85
CA LYS A 54 -13.38 -11.62 23.75
C LYS A 54 -12.59 -11.76 22.43
N LYS A 55 -13.27 -12.19 21.36
CA LYS A 55 -12.67 -12.33 20.02
C LYS A 55 -12.05 -11.00 19.57
N GLY A 56 -10.78 -11.03 19.14
CA GLY A 56 -10.12 -9.90 18.48
C GLY A 56 -8.90 -9.28 19.18
N VAL A 57 -8.42 -9.83 20.29
CA VAL A 57 -7.19 -9.35 20.95
C VAL A 57 -6.05 -10.31 20.61
N GLY A 58 -4.89 -9.75 20.25
CA GLY A 58 -3.68 -10.46 19.80
C GLY A 58 -3.09 -11.49 20.78
N PRO A 59 -1.88 -12.02 20.52
CA PRO A 59 -1.31 -13.10 21.32
C PRO A 59 -1.32 -12.80 22.83
N CYS A 60 -1.62 -13.82 23.65
CA CYS A 60 -1.66 -13.75 25.12
C CYS A 60 -0.37 -13.01 25.59
N PRO A 61 -0.47 -11.90 26.34
CA PRO A 61 0.70 -11.11 26.74
C PRO A 61 1.65 -11.98 27.56
N PRO A 62 2.97 -11.85 27.42
CA PRO A 62 3.90 -12.59 28.25
C PRO A 62 3.65 -12.26 29.71
N LEU A 63 3.64 -13.32 30.52
CA LEU A 63 3.55 -13.32 31.98
C LEU A 63 4.47 -12.24 32.58
N PHE A 64 3.91 -11.07 32.90
CA PHE A 64 4.48 -10.24 33.95
C PHE A 64 4.25 -10.99 35.25
N TYR A 65 5.27 -11.74 35.67
CA TYR A 65 5.36 -12.29 37.02
C TYR A 65 5.34 -11.12 38.01
N TRP A 66 4.17 -10.81 38.55
CA TRP A 66 4.11 -10.09 39.82
C TRP A 66 4.40 -11.12 40.90
N GLN A 67 5.68 -11.24 41.26
CA GLN A 67 6.13 -12.07 42.35
C GLN A 67 5.57 -11.48 43.65
N ALA A 68 4.47 -12.06 44.13
CA ALA A 68 3.92 -11.78 45.45
C ALA A 68 5.02 -12.08 46.48
N GLY A 69 5.61 -11.01 47.02
CA GLY A 69 6.63 -11.07 48.06
C GLY A 69 6.08 -11.83 49.25
N LYS A 70 6.80 -12.89 49.64
CA LYS A 70 6.53 -13.61 50.87
C LYS A 70 6.79 -12.69 52.05
N HIS A 71 5.82 -12.70 52.95
CA HIS A 71 5.90 -12.25 54.33
C HIS A 71 7.27 -12.63 54.93
N MET A 72 8.09 -11.62 55.25
CA MET A 72 9.36 -11.76 55.95
C MET A 72 9.32 -10.91 57.20
N ASP A 73 9.72 -11.56 58.29
CA ASP A 73 9.51 -11.20 59.68
C ASP A 73 10.06 -9.83 60.10
N ASP A 74 9.32 -9.25 61.05
CA ASP A 74 9.73 -8.17 61.95
C ASP A 74 11.17 -8.38 62.47
N ARG A 75 12.12 -7.62 61.92
CA ARG A 75 13.30 -7.19 62.67
C ARG A 75 13.22 -5.68 62.87
N LYS A 76 12.86 -5.29 64.10
CA LYS A 76 13.19 -3.98 64.66
C LYS A 76 14.67 -3.69 64.41
N GLN A 77 14.96 -2.75 63.51
CA GLN A 77 16.21 -2.01 63.50
C GLN A 77 15.97 -0.67 64.19
N PRO A 78 16.45 -0.44 65.43
CA PRO A 78 16.52 0.90 65.98
C PRO A 78 17.82 1.54 65.50
N GLY A 79 17.74 2.34 64.46
CA GLY A 79 18.84 3.18 64.00
C GLY A 79 18.26 4.38 63.29
N ASN A 80 18.41 5.57 63.89
CA ASN A 80 17.97 6.83 63.33
C ASN A 80 18.53 7.02 61.91
N SER A 81 17.72 6.71 60.89
CA SER A 81 17.92 7.25 59.55
C SER A 81 17.47 8.70 59.59
N LEU A 82 18.34 9.57 60.08
CA LEU A 82 18.27 10.99 59.78
C LEU A 82 18.22 11.09 58.25
N THR A 83 17.03 11.35 57.73
CA THR A 83 16.86 11.78 56.34
C THR A 83 17.59 13.11 56.25
N ALA A 84 18.86 13.03 55.92
CA ALA A 84 19.65 14.19 55.67
C ALA A 84 19.10 14.80 54.38
N SER A 85 18.26 15.82 54.53
CA SER A 85 17.84 16.70 53.44
C SER A 85 19.09 17.42 52.93
N HIS A 86 19.76 16.83 51.96
CA HIS A 86 20.87 17.47 51.27
C HIS A 86 20.26 18.51 50.32
N GLY A 87 20.43 19.78 50.65
CA GLY A 87 20.07 20.88 49.76
C GLY A 87 21.08 20.99 48.61
N PHE A 88 20.61 21.41 47.44
CA PHE A 88 21.48 21.75 46.32
C PHE A 88 22.40 22.91 46.72
N THR A 89 23.69 22.77 46.44
CA THR A 89 24.64 23.86 46.65
C THR A 89 24.44 24.96 45.60
N LEU A 90 24.79 26.21 45.93
CA LEU A 90 24.71 27.31 44.98
C LEU A 90 25.52 27.02 43.70
N ILE A 91 26.70 26.42 43.86
CA ILE A 91 27.57 26.08 42.72
C ILE A 91 26.98 24.99 41.83
N GLU A 92 26.28 24.00 42.40
CA GLU A 92 25.61 22.94 41.65
C GLU A 92 24.45 23.49 40.83
N LEU A 93 23.66 24.40 41.39
CA LEU A 93 22.59 25.07 40.67
C LEU A 93 23.12 25.90 39.48
N VAL A 94 24.24 26.62 39.67
CA VAL A 94 24.90 27.36 38.59
C VAL A 94 25.42 26.41 37.51
N ALA A 95 26.04 25.29 37.89
CA ALA A 95 26.52 24.29 36.93
C ALA A 95 25.36 23.68 36.12
N VAL A 96 24.24 23.33 36.75
CA VAL A 96 23.04 22.80 36.07
C VAL A 96 22.45 23.83 35.10
N MET A 97 22.39 25.11 35.48
CA MET A 97 21.92 26.17 34.57
C MET A 97 22.82 26.33 33.34
N VAL A 98 24.15 26.26 33.52
CA VAL A 98 25.11 26.31 32.40
C VAL A 98 24.95 25.08 31.49
N PHE A 99 24.74 23.88 32.06
CA PHE A 99 24.47 22.69 31.26
C PHE A 99 23.16 22.77 30.49
N ILE A 100 22.07 23.25 31.10
CA ILE A 100 20.79 23.40 30.39
C ILE A 100 20.91 24.47 29.29
N ALA A 101 21.59 25.59 29.57
CA ALA A 101 21.83 26.65 28.58
C ALA A 101 22.60 26.13 27.35
N THR A 102 23.71 25.42 27.58
CA THR A 102 24.53 24.85 26.49
C THR A 102 23.78 23.76 25.71
N LEU A 103 23.05 22.87 26.38
CA LEU A 103 22.27 21.82 25.72
C LEU A 103 21.09 22.40 24.93
N SER A 104 20.45 23.47 25.41
CA SER A 104 19.33 24.10 24.71
C SER A 104 19.70 24.64 23.33
N ALA A 105 20.94 25.12 23.16
CA ALA A 105 21.42 25.63 21.87
C ALA A 105 21.57 24.53 20.81
N LEU A 106 21.74 23.27 21.22
CA LEU A 106 21.92 22.12 20.34
C LEU A 106 20.63 21.30 20.16
N ALA A 107 19.61 21.53 21.00
CA ALA A 107 18.44 20.67 21.11
C ALA A 107 17.32 20.95 20.08
N VAL A 108 17.55 21.80 19.06
CA VAL A 108 16.52 22.10 18.06
C VAL A 108 16.82 21.39 16.72
N PRO A 109 16.33 20.15 16.53
CA PRO A 109 16.24 19.58 15.20
C PRO A 109 15.22 20.39 14.39
N ARG A 110 15.71 21.06 13.34
CA ARG A 110 14.88 21.78 12.37
C ARG A 110 14.13 20.77 11.49
N PHE A 111 12.93 20.38 11.92
CA PHE A 111 12.00 19.59 11.11
C PHE A 111 11.30 20.49 10.09
N SER A 112 11.83 20.58 8.87
CA SER A 112 11.05 21.09 7.74
C SER A 112 10.07 19.99 7.32
N LEU A 113 8.83 20.06 7.82
CA LEU A 113 7.79 19.07 7.49
C LEU A 113 7.49 19.02 5.99
N HIS A 114 7.74 20.10 5.25
CA HIS A 114 7.46 20.17 3.81
C HIS A 114 8.52 19.44 2.98
N ASP A 115 9.80 19.54 3.36
CA ASP A 115 10.89 18.88 2.62
C ASP A 115 10.87 17.36 2.78
N ALA A 116 10.41 16.85 3.93
CA ALA A 116 10.28 15.41 4.15
C ALA A 116 9.11 14.78 3.36
N THR A 117 8.10 15.56 2.96
CA THR A 117 6.93 15.01 2.26
C THR A 117 7.16 14.77 0.78
N LEU A 118 7.94 15.60 0.09
CA LEU A 118 8.13 15.46 -1.36
C LEU A 118 8.73 14.09 -1.75
N PRO A 119 9.82 13.60 -1.14
CA PRO A 119 10.37 12.27 -1.45
C PRO A 119 9.37 11.16 -1.13
N ALA A 120 8.65 11.26 -0.01
CA ALA A 120 7.65 10.25 0.37
C ALA A 120 6.48 10.18 -0.62
N GLN A 121 6.02 11.31 -1.15
CA GLN A 121 4.98 11.38 -2.18
C GLN A 121 5.50 10.84 -3.53
N ALA A 122 6.76 11.13 -3.89
CA ALA A 122 7.39 10.58 -5.10
C ALA A 122 7.55 9.06 -5.01
N ASP A 123 7.98 8.55 -3.86
CA ASP A 123 8.05 7.11 -3.59
C ASP A 123 6.68 6.43 -3.62
N GLN A 124 5.65 7.10 -3.10
CA GLN A 124 4.27 6.61 -3.18
C GLN A 124 3.82 6.50 -4.64
N PHE A 125 4.02 7.55 -5.43
CA PHE A 125 3.66 7.52 -6.86
C PHE A 125 4.42 6.41 -7.60
N GLY A 126 5.73 6.27 -7.35
CA GLY A 126 6.53 5.17 -7.92
C GLY A 126 6.05 3.78 -7.49
N ARG A 127 5.53 3.61 -6.27
CA ARG A 127 4.87 2.36 -5.83
C ARG A 127 3.56 2.11 -6.57
N VAL A 128 2.75 3.16 -6.78
CA VAL A 128 1.48 3.04 -7.51
C VAL A 128 1.72 2.66 -8.97
N LEU A 129 2.74 3.23 -9.63
CA LEU A 129 3.10 2.84 -11.00
C LEU A 129 3.44 1.34 -11.08
N ARG A 130 4.30 0.84 -10.17
CA ARG A 130 4.62 -0.59 -10.08
C ARG A 130 3.38 -1.43 -9.77
N HIS A 131 2.50 -0.92 -8.91
CA HIS A 131 1.26 -1.60 -8.57
C HIS A 131 0.32 -1.72 -9.77
N ALA A 132 0.11 -0.65 -10.54
CA ALA A 132 -0.70 -0.64 -11.74
C ALA A 132 -0.15 -1.61 -12.80
N GLN A 133 1.18 -1.63 -12.98
CA GLN A 133 1.85 -2.59 -13.86
C GLN A 133 1.56 -4.05 -13.44
N MET A 134 1.75 -4.38 -12.17
CA MET A 134 1.47 -5.74 -11.65
C MET A 134 -0.03 -6.06 -11.75
N MET A 135 -0.90 -5.08 -11.54
CA MET A 135 -2.34 -5.24 -11.63
C MET A 135 -2.76 -5.57 -13.07
N ALA A 136 -2.24 -4.85 -14.07
CA ALA A 136 -2.49 -5.11 -15.49
C ALA A 136 -2.07 -6.54 -15.89
N MET A 137 -0.88 -6.96 -15.45
CA MET A 137 -0.38 -8.32 -15.64
C MET A 137 -1.29 -9.37 -14.96
N SER A 138 -1.73 -9.10 -13.73
CA SER A 138 -2.57 -10.06 -12.97
C SER A 138 -3.97 -10.22 -13.54
N GLN A 139 -4.54 -9.14 -14.09
CA GLN A 139 -5.88 -9.12 -14.66
C GLN A 139 -5.89 -9.50 -16.16
N GLY A 140 -4.71 -9.55 -16.80
CA GLY A 140 -4.58 -9.88 -18.22
C GLY A 140 -5.20 -8.84 -19.16
N ARG A 141 -5.38 -7.60 -18.70
CA ARG A 141 -5.93 -6.46 -19.46
C ARG A 141 -5.08 -5.22 -19.25
N SER A 142 -5.18 -4.27 -20.17
CA SER A 142 -4.48 -3.01 -20.00
C SER A 142 -5.12 -2.14 -18.93
N LEU A 143 -4.30 -1.40 -18.20
CA LEU A 143 -4.72 -0.44 -17.18
C LEU A 143 -3.93 0.84 -17.33
N THR A 144 -4.58 1.96 -17.04
CA THR A 144 -4.02 3.30 -17.19
C THR A 144 -3.86 3.98 -15.84
N VAL A 145 -2.69 4.54 -15.55
CA VAL A 145 -2.54 5.50 -14.45
C VAL A 145 -2.90 6.88 -15.00
N THR A 146 -4.07 7.36 -14.62
CA THR A 146 -4.65 8.63 -15.07
C THR A 146 -4.36 9.74 -14.09
N ILE A 147 -3.77 10.84 -14.56
CA ILE A 147 -3.59 12.07 -13.80
C ILE A 147 -4.89 12.87 -13.88
N ARG A 148 -5.62 12.94 -12.75
CA ARG A 148 -6.93 13.59 -12.69
C ARG A 148 -6.82 15.10 -12.47
N SER A 149 -5.79 15.52 -11.75
CA SER A 149 -5.48 16.92 -11.48
C SER A 149 -4.01 17.04 -11.07
N ALA A 150 -3.55 18.27 -10.82
CA ALA A 150 -2.22 18.50 -10.28
C ALA A 150 -1.98 17.81 -8.92
N THR A 151 -3.01 17.37 -8.20
CA THR A 151 -2.86 16.75 -6.87
C THR A 151 -3.51 15.37 -6.78
N ALA A 152 -4.10 14.83 -7.85
CA ALA A 152 -4.80 13.56 -7.79
C ALA A 152 -4.54 12.69 -9.01
N TYR A 153 -4.41 11.39 -8.79
CA TYR A 153 -4.24 10.38 -9.83
C TYR A 153 -4.97 9.09 -9.43
N ALA A 154 -5.31 8.26 -10.42
CA ALA A 154 -6.01 7.00 -10.19
C ALA A 154 -5.56 5.94 -11.19
N ILE A 155 -5.75 4.67 -10.85
CA ILE A 155 -5.67 3.56 -11.80
C ILE A 155 -7.06 3.40 -12.43
N THR A 156 -7.15 3.36 -13.76
CA THR A 156 -8.39 3.24 -14.54
C THR A 156 -8.22 2.18 -15.64
N ASP A 157 -9.30 1.86 -16.35
CA ASP A 157 -9.28 1.01 -17.54
C ASP A 157 -8.96 1.79 -18.83
N GLY A 158 -8.60 3.07 -18.75
CA GLY A 158 -8.33 3.95 -19.90
C GLY A 158 -9.57 4.39 -20.71
N SER A 159 -10.69 3.66 -20.59
CA SER A 159 -11.93 3.93 -21.31
C SER A 159 -12.95 4.72 -20.47
N SER A 160 -12.87 4.57 -19.15
CA SER A 160 -13.72 5.21 -18.16
C SER A 160 -12.92 6.15 -17.26
N THR A 161 -13.59 7.13 -16.67
CA THR A 161 -13.01 7.96 -15.61
C THR A 161 -13.18 7.34 -14.22
N THR A 162 -13.67 6.09 -14.13
CA THR A 162 -13.91 5.42 -12.84
C THR A 162 -12.64 4.72 -12.36
N PRO A 163 -12.21 4.95 -11.10
CA PRO A 163 -11.08 4.22 -10.55
C PRO A 163 -11.32 2.71 -10.53
N GLU A 164 -10.28 1.96 -10.87
CA GLU A 164 -10.24 0.52 -10.66
C GLU A 164 -10.32 0.17 -9.18
N ARG A 165 -10.81 -1.03 -8.89
CA ARG A 165 -10.90 -1.55 -7.52
C ARG A 165 -9.91 -2.67 -7.31
N ASP A 166 -9.29 -2.70 -6.14
CA ASP A 166 -8.42 -3.80 -5.75
C ASP A 166 -9.21 -5.03 -5.27
N ALA A 167 -8.49 -6.07 -4.86
CA ALA A 167 -9.08 -7.29 -4.33
C ALA A 167 -9.88 -7.10 -3.03
N SER A 168 -9.66 -5.98 -2.32
CA SER A 168 -10.45 -5.60 -1.14
C SER A 168 -11.69 -4.76 -1.49
N GLY A 169 -11.84 -4.36 -2.75
CA GLY A 169 -12.95 -3.54 -3.24
C GLY A 169 -12.71 -2.04 -3.13
N GLU A 170 -11.52 -1.61 -2.69
CA GLU A 170 -11.17 -0.20 -2.52
C GLU A 170 -10.78 0.44 -3.85
N GLU A 171 -11.25 1.67 -4.07
CA GLU A 171 -10.92 2.45 -5.26
C GLU A 171 -9.44 2.85 -5.26
N GLN A 172 -8.76 2.56 -6.36
CA GLN A 172 -7.35 2.88 -6.57
C GLN A 172 -7.20 4.33 -7.02
N GLN A 173 -7.55 5.25 -6.13
CA GLN A 173 -7.41 6.69 -6.29
C GLN A 173 -6.57 7.27 -5.17
N TYR A 174 -5.68 8.20 -5.52
CA TYR A 174 -4.72 8.78 -4.58
C TYR A 174 -4.67 10.29 -4.74
N THR A 175 -4.45 10.97 -3.60
CA THR A 175 -4.30 12.42 -3.52
C THR A 175 -2.97 12.75 -2.89
N LEU A 176 -2.21 13.62 -3.55
CA LEU A 176 -0.96 14.18 -3.06
C LEU A 176 -1.24 15.16 -1.92
N LEU A 177 -0.39 15.12 -0.90
CA LEU A 177 -0.53 15.92 0.32
C LEU A 177 0.56 17.00 0.41
N ASN A 178 0.43 17.89 1.39
CA ASN A 178 1.44 18.93 1.70
C ASN A 178 1.84 19.82 0.52
N GLN A 179 0.86 20.19 -0.31
CA GLN A 179 1.04 21.05 -1.49
C GLN A 179 2.02 20.49 -2.54
N VAL A 180 2.27 19.18 -2.52
CA VAL A 180 2.98 18.51 -3.62
C VAL A 180 2.05 18.44 -4.82
N THR A 181 2.55 18.87 -5.97
CA THR A 181 1.84 18.79 -7.26
C THR A 181 2.55 17.85 -8.21
N LEU A 182 1.80 17.16 -9.05
CA LEU A 182 2.28 16.23 -10.06
C LEU A 182 2.06 16.83 -11.45
N ALA A 183 3.12 16.83 -12.24
CA ALA A 183 3.12 17.19 -13.65
C ALA A 183 3.60 16.00 -14.48
N GLY A 184 2.85 15.66 -15.53
CA GLY A 184 3.15 14.60 -16.46
C GLY A 184 1.91 14.21 -17.25
N THR A 185 1.94 13.03 -17.85
CA THR A 185 0.84 12.49 -18.65
C THR A 185 0.41 11.13 -18.13
N ASP A 186 -0.75 10.68 -18.58
CA ASP A 186 -1.21 9.32 -18.31
C ASP A 186 -0.21 8.29 -18.87
N ILE A 187 -0.19 7.11 -18.24
CA ILE A 187 0.57 5.96 -18.75
C ILE A 187 -0.29 4.71 -18.70
N GLU A 188 -0.37 4.02 -19.82
CA GLU A 188 -1.04 2.73 -19.91
C GLU A 188 -0.01 1.59 -19.84
N PHE A 189 -0.35 0.54 -19.12
CA PHE A 189 0.39 -0.71 -19.13
C PHE A 189 -0.44 -1.75 -19.86
N ASP A 190 0.15 -2.44 -20.84
CA ASP A 190 -0.50 -3.57 -21.47
C ASP A 190 -0.59 -4.80 -20.53
N SER A 191 -1.25 -5.85 -20.98
CA SER A 191 -1.40 -7.10 -20.21
C SER A 191 -0.07 -7.83 -19.94
N LEU A 192 1.03 -7.40 -20.56
CA LEU A 192 2.38 -7.89 -20.32
C LEU A 192 3.20 -6.92 -19.45
N GLY A 193 2.57 -5.89 -18.89
CA GLY A 193 3.19 -4.88 -18.03
C GLY A 193 4.12 -3.92 -18.78
N ARG A 194 4.02 -3.84 -20.11
CA ARG A 194 4.84 -2.93 -20.92
C ARG A 194 4.15 -1.57 -21.02
N PRO A 195 4.88 -0.47 -20.79
CA PRO A 195 4.31 0.87 -20.89
C PRO A 195 3.97 1.21 -22.35
N LEU A 196 2.83 1.86 -22.55
CA LEU A 196 2.33 2.35 -23.83
C LEU A 196 2.34 3.89 -23.85
N ASN A 197 2.64 4.44 -25.01
CA ASN A 197 2.44 5.85 -25.33
C ASN A 197 1.29 5.96 -26.34
N GLY A 198 0.07 6.17 -25.83
CA GLY A 198 -1.15 5.99 -26.61
C GLY A 198 -1.30 4.53 -27.05
N ALA A 199 -1.54 4.30 -28.34
CA ALA A 199 -1.75 2.95 -28.89
C ALA A 199 -0.45 2.16 -29.17
N ALA A 200 0.73 2.76 -28.98
CA ALA A 200 2.02 2.16 -29.29
C ALA A 200 2.82 1.85 -28.01
N LEU A 201 3.75 0.88 -28.10
CA LEU A 201 4.72 0.67 -27.03
C LEU A 201 5.57 1.93 -26.83
N ALA A 202 5.83 2.30 -25.57
CA ALA A 202 6.77 3.37 -25.28
C ALA A 202 8.17 3.01 -25.81
N ASP A 203 8.78 3.92 -26.54
CA ASP A 203 10.11 3.82 -27.15
C ASP A 203 11.17 4.67 -26.45
N ALA A 204 10.74 5.59 -25.57
CA ALA A 204 11.57 6.43 -24.74
C ALA A 204 11.13 6.36 -23.26
N ALA A 205 11.99 6.83 -22.37
CA ALA A 205 11.64 6.94 -20.96
C ALA A 205 10.57 8.03 -20.76
N GLN A 206 9.53 7.71 -19.99
CA GLN A 206 8.49 8.67 -19.61
C GLN A 206 8.75 9.15 -18.18
N SER A 207 8.59 10.44 -17.94
CA SER A 207 8.90 11.07 -16.64
C SER A 207 7.77 11.93 -16.12
N TRP A 208 7.60 11.91 -14.81
CA TRP A 208 6.73 12.77 -14.04
C TRP A 208 7.55 13.61 -13.09
N THR A 209 7.17 14.88 -12.94
CA THR A 209 7.79 15.78 -11.97
C THR A 209 6.82 16.05 -10.85
N LEU A 210 7.25 15.79 -9.62
CA LEU A 210 6.56 16.21 -8.40
C LEU A 210 7.21 17.50 -7.91
N ASN A 211 6.43 18.57 -7.79
CA ASN A 211 6.90 19.86 -7.29
C ASN A 211 6.44 20.04 -5.85
N GLY A 212 7.40 20.25 -4.94
CA GLY A 212 7.16 20.57 -3.53
C GLY A 212 7.33 22.07 -3.24
N ALA A 213 7.22 22.42 -1.95
CA ALA A 213 7.46 23.79 -1.50
C ALA A 213 8.90 24.24 -1.76
N GLY A 214 9.12 25.55 -1.87
CA GLY A 214 10.47 26.12 -1.99
C GLY A 214 11.20 25.85 -3.31
N GLY A 215 10.50 25.32 -4.33
CA GLY A 215 11.09 24.99 -5.63
C GLY A 215 11.78 23.62 -5.68
N ASN A 216 11.64 22.81 -4.63
CA ASN A 216 12.15 21.44 -4.61
C ASN A 216 11.35 20.54 -5.56
N THR A 217 12.02 19.69 -6.32
CA THR A 217 11.38 18.80 -7.30
C THR A 217 11.93 17.40 -7.21
N ALA A 218 11.06 16.40 -7.20
CA ALA A 218 11.41 15.00 -7.37
C ALA A 218 10.89 14.51 -8.73
N THR A 219 11.59 13.56 -9.34
CA THR A 219 11.21 12.97 -10.62
C THR A 219 10.97 11.47 -10.48
N VAL A 220 9.94 10.97 -11.14
CA VAL A 220 9.68 9.54 -11.28
C VAL A 220 9.74 9.22 -12.76
N SER A 221 10.49 8.20 -13.14
CA SER A 221 10.65 7.80 -14.54
C SER A 221 10.34 6.32 -14.73
N ILE A 222 9.84 5.99 -15.91
CA ILE A 222 9.62 4.64 -16.38
C ILE A 222 10.46 4.38 -17.61
N GLN A 223 11.17 3.25 -17.61
CA GLN A 223 11.88 2.81 -18.80
C GLN A 223 10.94 2.13 -19.80
N PRO A 224 11.15 2.35 -21.12
CA PRO A 224 10.38 1.68 -22.15
C PRO A 224 10.58 0.16 -22.06
N VAL A 225 9.64 -0.59 -22.66
CA VAL A 225 9.60 -2.06 -22.71
C VAL A 225 9.42 -2.75 -21.35
N THR A 226 10.28 -2.50 -20.37
CA THR A 226 10.25 -3.19 -19.07
C THR A 226 9.29 -2.55 -18.06
N GLY A 227 8.96 -1.27 -18.24
CA GLY A 227 8.19 -0.53 -17.24
C GLY A 227 8.98 -0.26 -15.95
N PHE A 228 10.32 -0.39 -15.96
CA PHE A 228 11.13 -0.24 -14.75
C PHE A 228 11.02 1.19 -14.20
N VAL A 229 10.54 1.30 -12.95
CA VAL A 229 10.28 2.58 -12.27
C VAL A 229 11.49 3.02 -11.46
N THR A 230 11.98 4.24 -11.70
CA THR A 230 13.03 4.90 -10.90
C THR A 230 12.49 6.18 -10.29
N VAL A 231 12.81 6.43 -9.02
CA VAL A 231 12.46 7.67 -8.29
C VAL A 231 13.77 8.41 -7.98
N THR A 232 13.85 9.67 -8.36
CA THR A 232 15.00 10.56 -8.09
C THR A 232 14.47 11.77 -7.32
N PRO A 233 14.86 11.97 -6.05
CA PRO A 233 14.38 13.07 -5.21
C PRO A 233 14.89 14.45 -5.66
#